data_AF-A0AAN6H027-F1
#
_entry.id   AF-A0AAN6H027-F1
#
_cell.length_a   1.000
_cell.length_b   1.000
_cell.length_c   1.000
_cell.angle_alpha   90.00
_cell.angle_beta   90.00
_cell.angle_gamma   90.00
#
_symmetry.space_group_name_H-M   'P 1'
#
loop_
_entity.id
_entity.type
_entity.pdbx_description
1 polymer ?
#
loop_
_entity_poly.entity_id
_entity_poly.type
_entity_poly.pdbx_seq_one_letter_code
_entity_poly.pdbx_strand_id
1 'polypeptide(L)'
;MAVLFTIAKRLDFHRPVVYRSHVDIRPDQVADPASPAAQVWDWARSHVKAADVFVSNPGQSVLTQVVPKHKLGYMVHTLDSLDGEFNEVCRRQCMPTLMYPGRDYIVQIASFEQSDGVADALEAYAAFRRASRFCARKTTEQPPQLVLCSPSSASSNSTDEMTGFLRAVTDRETLKELNESRAML
;
A
#
# COMPACT_ATOMS: atom_id res chain seq x y z
N MET A 1 18.77 -5.94 -6.61
CA MET A 1 18.93 -6.24 -5.17
C MET A 1 19.37 -7.67 -4.89
N ALA A 2 18.70 -8.71 -5.42
CA ALA A 2 18.97 -10.11 -5.04
C ALA A 2 20.43 -10.60 -5.20
N VAL A 3 21.20 -10.06 -6.15
CA VAL A 3 22.60 -10.49 -6.40
C VAL A 3 23.57 -10.03 -5.31
N LEU A 4 23.24 -9.01 -4.52
CA LEU A 4 24.14 -8.42 -3.53
C LEU A 4 24.54 -9.41 -2.42
N PHE A 5 23.67 -10.33 -2.04
CA PHE A 5 23.98 -11.36 -1.03
C PHE A 5 25.12 -12.26 -1.50
N THR A 6 25.03 -12.72 -2.75
CA THR A 6 26.04 -13.57 -3.38
C THR A 6 27.36 -12.84 -3.52
N ILE A 7 27.35 -11.55 -3.88
CA ILE A 7 28.57 -10.73 -3.94
C ILE A 7 29.19 -10.56 -2.56
N ALA A 8 28.39 -10.23 -1.54
CA ALA A 8 28.86 -10.07 -0.17
C ALA A 8 29.55 -11.34 0.34
N LYS A 9 28.90 -12.50 0.16
CA LYS A 9 29.46 -13.80 0.55
C LYS A 9 30.68 -14.24 -0.26
N ARG A 10 30.79 -13.80 -1.52
CA ARG A 10 31.99 -14.05 -2.35
C ARG A 10 33.19 -13.24 -1.88
N LEU A 11 32.99 -11.98 -1.51
CA LEU A 11 34.07 -11.10 -1.05
C LEU A 11 34.49 -11.44 0.38
N ASP A 12 33.54 -11.86 1.21
CA ASP A 12 33.77 -12.20 2.60
C ASP A 12 32.69 -13.18 3.08
N PHE A 13 33.08 -14.44 3.13
CA PHE A 13 32.17 -15.53 3.48
C PHE A 13 31.61 -15.40 4.91
N HIS A 14 32.40 -14.86 5.83
CA HIS A 14 32.04 -14.77 7.25
C HIS A 14 31.11 -13.59 7.57
N ARG A 15 30.92 -12.66 6.63
CA ARG A 15 30.05 -11.51 6.82
C ARG A 15 28.60 -11.93 7.05
N PRO A 16 27.96 -11.53 8.17
CA PRO A 16 26.53 -11.74 8.35
C PRO A 16 25.73 -10.94 7.33
N VAL A 17 24.81 -11.60 6.63
CA VAL A 17 23.89 -10.99 5.66
C VAL A 17 22.46 -11.24 6.12
N VAL A 18 21.80 -10.16 6.56
CA VAL A 18 20.38 -10.14 6.89
C VAL A 18 19.63 -9.48 5.75
N TYR A 19 18.65 -10.18 5.18
CA TYR A 19 17.78 -9.65 4.15
C TYR A 19 16.36 -9.51 4.66
N ARG A 20 15.78 -8.31 4.53
CA ARG A 20 14.37 -8.03 4.84
C ARG A 20 13.61 -7.82 3.53
N SER A 21 12.64 -8.67 3.24
CA SER A 21 11.70 -8.44 2.16
C SER A 21 10.57 -7.52 2.63
N HIS A 22 10.31 -6.47 1.85
CA HIS A 22 9.15 -5.59 2.02
C HIS A 22 8.01 -5.93 1.04
N VAL A 23 8.22 -6.88 0.14
CA VAL A 23 7.25 -7.31 -0.87
C VAL A 23 6.66 -8.66 -0.47
N ASP A 24 5.35 -8.76 -0.62
CA ASP A 24 4.62 -10.01 -0.46
C ASP A 24 4.58 -10.77 -1.77
N ILE A 25 5.09 -12.00 -1.75
CA ILE A 25 5.07 -12.87 -2.92
C ILE A 25 3.74 -13.60 -2.93
N ARG A 26 2.91 -13.26 -3.91
CA ARG A 26 1.61 -13.85 -4.15
C ARG A 26 1.77 -15.29 -4.67
N PRO A 27 1.28 -16.31 -3.94
CA PRO A 27 1.45 -17.71 -4.33
C PRO A 27 0.84 -18.02 -5.70
N ASP A 28 -0.29 -17.40 -6.01
CA ASP A 28 -1.03 -17.51 -7.28
C ASP A 28 -0.20 -17.02 -8.48
N GLN A 29 0.56 -15.93 -8.31
CA GLN A 29 1.39 -15.38 -9.39
C GLN A 29 2.59 -16.26 -9.74
N VAL A 30 3.09 -17.03 -8.78
CA VAL A 30 4.24 -17.93 -8.95
C VAL A 30 3.84 -19.40 -9.02
N ALA A 31 2.55 -19.71 -9.06
CA ALA A 31 2.03 -21.07 -9.09
C ALA A 31 2.32 -21.79 -10.41
N ASP A 32 2.27 -21.06 -11.53
CA ASP A 32 2.60 -21.58 -12.86
C ASP A 32 4.11 -21.38 -13.15
N PRO A 33 4.91 -22.45 -13.22
CA PRO A 33 6.34 -22.36 -13.51
C PRO A 33 6.67 -21.77 -14.89
N ALA A 34 5.74 -21.82 -15.85
CA ALA A 34 5.93 -21.22 -17.17
C ALA A 34 5.74 -19.70 -17.15
N SER A 35 5.15 -19.15 -16.08
CA SER A 35 4.87 -17.72 -15.99
C SER A 35 6.15 -16.88 -15.87
N PRO A 36 6.17 -15.67 -16.44
CA PRO A 36 7.30 -14.74 -16.24
C PRO A 36 7.57 -14.44 -14.76
N ALA A 37 6.51 -14.35 -13.95
CA ALA A 37 6.62 -14.10 -12.52
C ALA A 37 7.32 -15.25 -11.78
N ALA A 38 7.00 -16.50 -12.11
CA ALA A 38 7.66 -17.67 -11.54
C ALA A 38 9.15 -17.72 -11.92
N GLN A 39 9.50 -17.42 -13.17
CA GLN A 39 10.91 -17.38 -13.61
C GLN A 39 11.72 -16.30 -12.89
N VAL A 40 11.17 -15.10 -12.75
CA VAL A 40 11.80 -14.00 -12.00
C VAL A 40 11.93 -14.38 -10.52
N TRP A 41 10.91 -15.01 -9.95
CA TRP A 41 10.95 -15.50 -8.58
C TRP A 41 12.01 -16.59 -8.39
N ASP A 42 12.12 -17.54 -9.31
CA ASP A 42 13.13 -18.60 -9.29
C ASP A 42 14.56 -18.05 -9.39
N TRP A 43 14.76 -17.05 -10.24
CA TRP A 43 16.02 -16.31 -10.28
C TRP A 43 16.31 -15.59 -8.95
N ALA A 44 15.34 -14.88 -8.38
CA ALA A 44 15.52 -14.15 -7.13
C ALA A 44 15.83 -15.09 -5.96
N ARG A 45 15.05 -16.17 -5.80
CA ARG A 45 15.24 -17.15 -4.72
C ARG A 45 16.57 -17.89 -4.82
N SER A 46 17.15 -18.04 -6.02
CA SER A 46 18.46 -18.68 -6.20
C SER A 46 19.59 -17.90 -5.49
N HIS A 47 19.43 -16.58 -5.36
CA HIS A 47 20.39 -15.71 -4.69
C HIS A 47 20.04 -15.48 -3.22
N VAL A 48 18.74 -15.41 -2.88
CA VAL A 48 18.26 -15.24 -1.49
C VAL A 48 18.80 -16.32 -0.55
N LYS A 49 19.04 -17.54 -1.05
CA LYS A 49 19.63 -18.64 -0.27
C LYS A 49 21.01 -18.32 0.33
N ALA A 50 21.72 -17.33 -0.22
CA ALA A 50 23.01 -16.87 0.30
C ALA A 50 22.89 -16.00 1.55
N ALA A 51 21.70 -15.49 1.89
CA ALA A 51 21.49 -14.77 3.14
C ALA A 51 21.55 -15.72 4.35
N ASP A 52 22.06 -15.20 5.47
CA ASP A 52 22.08 -15.94 6.74
C ASP A 52 20.72 -15.89 7.42
N VAL A 53 20.05 -14.74 7.34
CA VAL A 53 18.72 -14.51 7.89
C VAL A 53 17.85 -13.83 6.83
N PHE A 54 16.65 -14.37 6.64
CA PHE A 54 15.59 -13.80 5.81
C PHE A 54 14.46 -13.32 6.72
N VAL A 55 14.06 -12.06 6.61
CA VAL A 55 12.96 -11.47 7.36
C VAL A 55 11.83 -11.12 6.41
N SER A 56 10.62 -11.60 6.69
CA SER A 56 9.43 -11.32 5.88
C SER A 56 8.28 -10.80 6.72
N ASN A 57 7.25 -10.30 6.04
CA ASN A 57 5.93 -10.18 6.65
C ASN A 57 5.39 -11.57 7.03
N PRO A 58 4.59 -11.67 8.10
CA PRO A 58 3.91 -12.92 8.45
C PRO A 58 2.91 -13.34 7.35
N GLY A 59 2.61 -14.63 7.28
CA GLY A 59 1.58 -15.17 6.36
C GLY A 59 2.07 -15.61 4.99
N GLN A 60 3.35 -15.45 4.66
CA GLN A 60 3.91 -15.88 3.38
C GLN A 60 4.27 -17.38 3.36
N SER A 61 3.30 -18.23 3.02
CA SER A 61 3.48 -19.69 2.97
C SER A 61 4.55 -20.14 1.98
N VAL A 62 4.66 -19.48 0.83
CA VAL A 62 5.64 -19.77 -0.24
C VAL A 62 7.07 -19.71 0.27
N LEU A 63 7.39 -18.79 1.17
CA LEU A 63 8.75 -18.62 1.69
C LEU A 63 9.24 -19.83 2.49
N THR A 64 8.33 -20.53 3.18
CA THR A 64 8.69 -21.72 3.97
C THR A 64 9.13 -22.91 3.11
N GLN A 65 8.81 -22.90 1.81
CA GLN A 65 9.28 -23.88 0.84
C GLN A 65 10.66 -23.52 0.24
N VAL A 66 11.09 -22.28 0.43
CA VAL A 66 12.28 -21.71 -0.23
C VAL A 66 13.43 -21.51 0.76
N VAL A 67 13.12 -20.98 1.94
CA VAL A 67 14.08 -20.63 2.98
C VAL A 67 13.93 -21.61 4.15
N PRO A 68 15.02 -22.24 4.63
CA PRO A 68 14.97 -23.10 5.81
C PRO A 68 14.39 -22.36 7.02
N LYS A 69 13.53 -23.04 7.80
CA LYS A 69 12.85 -22.43 8.95
C LYS A 69 13.79 -21.74 9.94
N HIS A 70 14.99 -22.29 10.17
CA HIS A 70 15.97 -21.71 11.10
C HIS A 70 16.61 -20.40 10.59
N LYS A 71 16.45 -20.07 9.31
CA LYS A 71 16.90 -18.80 8.70
C LYS A 71 15.77 -17.82 8.47
N LEU A 72 14.52 -18.21 8.70
CA LEU A 72 13.34 -17.38 8.41
C LEU A 72 12.84 -16.71 9.69
N GLY A 73 12.84 -15.38 9.69
CA GLY A 73 12.23 -14.53 10.70
C GLY A 73 11.01 -13.80 10.14
N TYR A 74 10.08 -13.45 11.03
CA TYR A 74 8.91 -12.64 10.70
C TYR A 74 8.97 -11.31 11.44
N MET A 75 8.71 -10.22 10.74
CA MET A 75 8.65 -8.88 11.32
C MET A 75 7.59 -8.06 10.61
N VAL A 76 6.63 -7.55 11.38
CA VAL A 76 5.59 -6.65 10.88
C VAL A 76 6.17 -5.24 10.76
N HIS A 77 5.72 -4.48 9.77
CA HIS A 77 6.00 -3.05 9.72
C HIS A 77 5.30 -2.35 10.88
N THR A 78 6.09 -1.75 11.76
CA THR A 78 5.60 -0.87 12.81
C THR A 78 5.73 0.58 12.34
N LEU A 79 4.74 1.39 12.67
CA LEU A 79 4.84 2.84 12.56
C LEU A 79 5.50 3.38 13.83
N ASP A 80 6.43 4.32 13.68
CA ASP A 80 6.93 5.09 14.82
C ASP A 80 5.85 6.10 15.23
N SER A 81 5.53 6.16 16.51
CA SER A 81 4.52 7.09 17.04
C SER A 81 5.04 8.52 17.22
N LEU A 82 6.31 8.78 16.92
CA LEU A 82 7.02 10.02 17.25
C LEU A 82 6.98 11.14 16.20
N ASP A 83 6.23 11.00 15.10
CA ASP A 83 6.11 12.07 14.10
C ASP A 83 4.98 13.06 14.46
N GLY A 84 5.30 13.98 15.38
CA GLY A 84 4.37 14.97 15.95
C GLY A 84 4.06 16.21 15.08
N GLU A 85 4.62 16.34 13.88
CA GLU A 85 4.53 17.59 13.08
C GLU A 85 3.67 17.48 11.80
N PHE A 86 2.97 16.36 11.60
CA PHE A 86 2.21 16.13 10.36
C PHE A 86 1.19 17.23 10.04
N ASN A 87 0.48 17.74 11.05
CA ASN A 87 -0.53 18.80 10.87
C ASN A 87 0.06 20.12 10.37
N GLU A 88 1.28 20.48 10.79
CA GLU A 88 1.91 21.71 10.36
C GLU A 88 2.41 21.59 8.91
N VAL A 89 2.96 20.43 8.55
CA VAL A 89 3.33 20.10 7.17
C VAL A 89 2.10 20.16 6.25
N CYS A 90 0.97 19.56 6.63
CA CYS A 90 -0.26 19.61 5.83
C CYS A 90 -0.79 21.04 5.64
N ARG A 91 -0.71 21.90 6.67
CA ARG A 91 -1.11 23.31 6.54
C ARG A 91 -0.20 24.10 5.61
N ARG A 92 1.12 23.88 5.69
CA ARG A 92 2.10 24.53 4.79
C ARG A 92 1.89 24.12 3.33
N GLN A 93 1.40 22.91 3.10
CA GLN A 93 1.09 22.39 1.77
C GLN A 93 -0.33 22.74 1.27
N CYS A 94 -1.08 23.58 1.99
CA CYS A 94 -2.44 23.99 1.63
C CYS A 94 -3.40 22.81 1.41
N MET A 95 -3.22 21.71 2.16
CA MET A 95 -4.08 20.53 2.02
C MET A 95 -5.53 20.89 2.40
N PRO A 96 -6.54 20.34 1.67
CA PRO A 96 -7.94 20.55 2.01
C PRO A 96 -8.22 20.21 3.48
N THR A 97 -8.82 21.17 4.19
CA THR A 97 -9.17 20.97 5.60
C THR A 97 -10.50 20.25 5.69
N LEU A 98 -10.54 19.17 6.47
CA LEU A 98 -11.78 18.46 6.76
C LEU A 98 -12.74 19.36 7.53
N MET A 99 -14.04 19.23 7.26
CA MET A 99 -15.08 19.90 8.06
C MET A 99 -15.26 19.29 9.47
N TYR A 100 -14.18 18.81 10.10
CA TYR A 100 -14.18 18.27 11.45
C TYR A 100 -14.00 19.39 12.48
N PRO A 101 -14.71 19.39 13.63
CA PRO A 101 -15.63 18.36 14.11
C PRO A 101 -17.08 18.51 13.62
N GLY A 102 -17.41 19.49 12.78
CA GLY A 102 -18.78 19.75 12.32
C GLY A 102 -19.40 18.63 11.46
N ARG A 103 -18.57 17.82 10.82
CA ARG A 103 -18.95 16.67 10.00
C ARG A 103 -17.90 15.58 10.14
N ASP A 104 -18.35 14.38 10.49
CA ASP A 104 -17.52 13.19 10.58
C ASP A 104 -16.83 12.87 9.24
N TYR A 105 -15.83 12.00 9.28
CA TYR A 105 -15.13 11.53 8.08
C TYR A 105 -14.78 10.05 8.17
N ILE A 106 -14.69 9.43 7.01
CA ILE A 106 -14.14 8.09 6.76
C ILE A 106 -12.95 8.32 5.85
N VAL A 107 -11.76 7.89 6.27
CA VAL A 107 -10.52 8.10 5.51
C VAL A 107 -9.94 6.76 5.06
N GLN A 108 -9.49 6.71 3.81
CA GLN A 108 -8.63 5.66 3.29
C GLN A 108 -7.38 6.30 2.71
N ILE A 109 -6.23 5.83 3.19
CA ILE A 109 -4.92 6.19 2.67
C ILE A 109 -4.38 4.95 1.97
N ALA A 110 -4.35 4.97 0.64
CA ALA A 110 -3.96 3.84 -0.19
C ALA A 110 -3.46 4.34 -1.55
N SER A 111 -2.54 3.61 -2.20
CA SER A 111 -2.14 3.98 -3.56
C SER A 111 -3.34 3.85 -4.48
N PHE A 112 -3.47 4.70 -5.51
CA PHE A 112 -4.52 4.50 -6.54
C PHE A 112 -4.20 3.36 -7.51
N GLU A 113 -3.49 2.34 -7.04
CA GLU A 113 -3.22 1.12 -7.79
C GLU A 113 -4.43 0.18 -7.70
N GLN A 114 -4.60 -0.64 -8.74
CA GLN A 114 -5.75 -1.53 -8.88
C GLN A 114 -5.91 -2.52 -7.71
N SER A 115 -4.84 -2.82 -6.98
CA SER A 115 -4.82 -3.76 -5.85
C SER A 115 -5.29 -3.18 -4.52
N ASP A 116 -5.42 -1.86 -4.42
CA ASP A 116 -5.51 -1.16 -3.13
C ASP A 116 -6.95 -0.89 -2.67
N GLY A 117 -7.93 -1.43 -3.42
CA GLY A 117 -9.33 -1.50 -2.99
C GLY A 117 -10.06 -0.16 -2.98
N VAL A 118 -9.54 0.86 -3.67
CA VAL A 118 -10.19 2.19 -3.72
C VAL A 118 -11.56 2.13 -4.39
N ALA A 119 -11.72 1.28 -5.41
CA ALA A 119 -13.02 1.03 -6.05
C ALA A 119 -14.02 0.39 -5.08
N ASP A 120 -13.59 -0.62 -4.33
CA ASP A 120 -14.42 -1.29 -3.34
C ASP A 120 -14.83 -0.33 -2.22
N ALA A 121 -13.94 0.58 -1.82
CA ALA A 121 -14.23 1.61 -0.84
C ALA A 121 -15.29 2.62 -1.32
N LEU A 122 -15.22 3.03 -2.58
CA LEU A 122 -16.25 3.87 -3.20
C LEU A 122 -17.60 3.15 -3.25
N GLU A 123 -17.61 1.87 -3.64
CA GLU A 123 -18.82 1.07 -3.70
C GLU A 123 -19.42 0.84 -2.30
N ALA A 124 -18.60 0.47 -1.33
CA ALA A 124 -19.00 0.29 0.06
C ALA A 124 -19.54 1.59 0.65
N TYR A 125 -18.90 2.73 0.35
CA TYR A 125 -19.39 4.03 0.80
C TYR A 125 -20.71 4.42 0.12
N ALA A 126 -20.89 4.13 -1.17
CA ALA A 126 -22.16 4.33 -1.86
C ALA A 126 -23.28 3.47 -1.27
N ALA A 127 -22.99 2.20 -0.94
CA ALA A 127 -23.89 1.30 -0.25
C ALA A 127 -24.23 1.81 1.16
N PHE A 128 -23.24 2.26 1.92
CA PHE A 128 -23.42 2.89 3.23
C PHE A 128 -24.36 4.10 3.14
N ARG A 129 -24.19 4.96 2.14
CA ARG A 129 -25.06 6.13 1.94
C ARG A 129 -26.50 5.77 1.62
N ARG A 130 -26.74 4.69 0.86
CA ARG A 130 -28.08 4.30 0.40
C ARG A 130 -28.83 3.40 1.38
N ALA A 131 -28.12 2.47 2.01
CA ALA A 131 -28.73 1.35 2.74
C ALA A 131 -28.56 1.44 4.27
N SER A 132 -27.70 2.32 4.79
CA SER A 132 -27.50 2.40 6.23
C SER A 132 -28.67 3.14 6.92
N ARG A 133 -29.11 2.60 8.06
CA ARG A 133 -30.08 3.28 8.94
C ARG A 133 -29.57 4.64 9.44
N PHE A 134 -28.24 4.78 9.53
CA PHE A 134 -27.58 6.03 9.91
C PHE A 134 -27.81 7.15 8.90
N CYS A 135 -27.79 6.84 7.60
CA CYS A 135 -27.99 7.82 6.52
C CYS A 135 -29.46 8.01 6.13
N ALA A 136 -30.36 7.10 6.53
CA ALA A 136 -31.75 7.07 6.06
C ALA A 136 -32.57 8.36 6.28
N ARG A 137 -32.21 9.17 7.29
CA ARG A 137 -32.87 10.45 7.61
C ARG A 137 -31.98 11.67 7.40
N LYS A 138 -30.81 11.47 6.80
CA LYS A 138 -29.80 12.52 6.64
C LYS A 138 -29.88 13.16 5.25
N THR A 139 -29.71 14.47 5.19
CA THR A 139 -29.55 15.20 3.92
C THR A 139 -28.20 14.87 3.29
N THR A 140 -27.95 15.31 2.06
CA THR A 140 -26.75 14.92 1.31
C THR A 140 -25.43 15.26 2.02
N GLU A 141 -25.42 16.31 2.83
CA GLU A 141 -24.24 16.90 3.48
C GLU A 141 -24.00 16.41 4.92
N GLN A 142 -24.95 15.68 5.50
CA GLN A 142 -24.89 15.21 6.89
C GLN A 142 -24.16 13.87 7.13
N PRO A 143 -24.05 12.94 6.16
CA PRO A 143 -23.23 11.74 6.31
C PRO A 143 -21.72 12.07 6.37
N PRO A 144 -20.90 11.22 7.01
CA PRO A 144 -19.45 11.38 7.05
C PRO A 144 -18.85 11.64 5.68
N GLN A 145 -17.82 12.49 5.59
CA GLN A 145 -17.06 12.74 4.37
C GLN A 145 -16.23 11.51 4.01
N LEU A 146 -16.20 11.10 2.74
CA LEU A 146 -15.22 10.10 2.29
C LEU A 146 -13.95 10.82 1.83
N VAL A 147 -12.84 10.51 2.46
CA VAL A 147 -11.52 11.09 2.18
C VAL A 147 -10.65 10.00 1.60
N LEU A 148 -10.31 10.13 0.32
CA LEU A 148 -9.40 9.21 -0.35
C LEU A 148 -8.06 9.92 -0.55
N CYS A 149 -7.02 9.35 0.03
CA CYS A 149 -5.65 9.88 -0.01
C CYS A 149 -4.76 8.86 -0.71
N SER A 150 -4.07 9.26 -1.79
CA SER A 150 -2.98 8.46 -2.34
C SER A 150 -1.64 9.11 -2.02
N PRO A 151 -0.64 8.38 -1.50
CA PRO A 151 0.73 8.83 -1.60
C PRO A 151 1.08 8.97 -3.09
N SER A 152 1.84 10.01 -3.45
CA SER A 152 2.33 10.14 -4.83
C SER A 152 3.27 8.96 -5.11
N SER A 153 2.94 8.12 -6.09
CA SER A 153 3.87 7.11 -6.60
C SER A 153 5.03 7.83 -7.27
N ALA A 154 6.27 7.43 -6.97
CA ALA A 154 7.50 8.01 -7.50
C ALA A 154 7.72 7.78 -9.03
N SER A 155 6.73 8.07 -9.87
CA SER A 155 6.76 7.90 -11.32
C SER A 155 6.69 9.23 -12.11
N SER A 156 6.59 10.39 -11.45
CA SER A 156 6.81 11.69 -12.10
C SER A 156 8.18 12.26 -11.69
N ASN A 157 9.11 12.38 -12.65
CA ASN A 157 10.36 13.15 -12.52
C ASN A 157 10.06 14.67 -12.41
N SER A 158 9.34 15.06 -11.37
CA SER A 158 9.20 16.43 -10.94
C SER A 158 9.40 16.45 -9.44
N THR A 159 10.21 17.39 -8.97
CA THR A 159 10.64 17.68 -7.59
C THR A 159 9.51 17.99 -6.59
N ASP A 160 8.29 17.57 -6.88
CA ASP A 160 7.13 17.70 -6.01
C ASP A 160 6.96 16.41 -5.18
N GLU A 161 7.92 16.20 -4.28
CA GLU A 161 7.77 15.19 -3.24
C GLU A 161 6.54 15.55 -2.38
N MET A 162 5.58 14.62 -2.33
CA MET A 162 4.36 14.65 -1.51
C MET A 162 3.14 15.41 -2.06
N THR A 163 2.99 15.62 -3.37
CA THR A 163 1.66 15.99 -3.92
C THR A 163 0.78 14.75 -4.03
N GLY A 164 0.41 14.18 -2.88
CA GLY A 164 -0.66 13.19 -2.82
C GLY A 164 -1.95 13.86 -3.27
N PHE A 165 -2.60 13.33 -4.31
CA PHE A 165 -3.93 13.77 -4.71
C PHE A 165 -4.90 13.47 -3.55
N LEU A 166 -5.12 14.45 -2.67
CA LEU A 166 -6.24 14.46 -1.74
C LEU A 166 -7.47 14.89 -2.51
N ARG A 167 -8.27 13.93 -2.96
CA ARG A 167 -9.61 14.23 -3.45
C ARG A 167 -10.58 13.82 -2.35
N ALA A 168 -10.98 14.80 -1.54
CA ALA A 168 -12.12 14.63 -0.66
C ALA A 168 -13.35 14.44 -1.55
N VAL A 169 -13.94 13.25 -1.53
CA VAL A 169 -15.18 12.97 -2.27
C VAL A 169 -16.32 13.45 -1.39
N THR A 170 -16.61 14.75 -1.51
CA THR A 170 -17.57 15.44 -0.65
C THR A 170 -19.00 15.33 -1.16
N ASP A 171 -19.19 15.11 -2.45
CA ASP A 171 -20.48 15.24 -3.12
C ASP A 171 -20.66 14.31 -4.33
N ARG A 172 -21.85 14.39 -4.94
CA ARG A 172 -22.31 13.49 -5.99
C ARG A 172 -21.68 13.78 -7.35
N GLU A 173 -21.15 14.98 -7.57
CA GLU A 173 -20.45 15.35 -8.81
C GLU A 173 -19.03 14.81 -8.80
N THR A 174 -18.33 14.90 -7.66
CA THR A 174 -16.99 14.28 -7.52
C THR A 174 -17.04 12.77 -7.76
N LEU A 175 -18.12 12.10 -7.33
CA LEU A 175 -18.35 10.67 -7.60
C LEU A 175 -18.62 10.37 -9.08
N LYS A 176 -19.29 11.27 -9.81
CA LYS A 176 -19.51 11.11 -11.25
C LYS A 176 -18.21 11.26 -12.03
N GLU A 177 -17.43 12.30 -11.73
CA GLU A 177 -16.13 12.53 -12.37
C GLU A 177 -15.15 11.38 -12.14
N LEU A 178 -15.15 10.78 -10.94
CA LEU A 178 -14.33 9.60 -10.64
C LEU A 178 -14.77 8.36 -11.44
N ASN A 179 -16.08 8.16 -11.62
CA ASN A 179 -16.61 7.08 -12.45
C ASN A 179 -16.33 7.30 -13.94
N GLU A 180 -16.35 8.54 -14.41
CA GLU A 180 -16.01 8.90 -15.79
C GLU A 180 -14.51 8.76 -16.07
N SER A 181 -13.66 9.09 -15.09
CA SER A 181 -12.20 8.87 -15.16
C SER A 181 -11.85 7.37 -15.27
N ARG A 182 -12.73 6.50 -14.76
CA ARG A 182 -12.65 5.04 -14.87
C ARG A 182 -12.90 4.50 -16.29
N ALA A 183 -13.49 5.30 -17.17
CA ALA A 183 -13.73 4.93 -18.57
C ALA A 183 -12.54 5.29 -19.50
N MET A 184 -11.52 5.97 -18.96
CA MET A 184 -10.32 6.41 -19.70
C MET A 184 -9.03 5.64 -19.33
N LEU A 185 -9.09 4.71 -18.36
CA LEU A 185 -8.03 3.75 -18.02
C LEU A 185 -8.45 2.35 -18.46
#